data_AF-A0AAI8VCN9-F1
#
_entry.id   AF-A0AAI8VCN9-F1
#
_cell.length_a   1.000
_cell.length_b   1.000
_cell.length_c   1.000
_cell.angle_alpha   90.00
_cell.angle_beta   90.00
_cell.angle_gamma   90.00
#
_symmetry.space_group_name_H-M   'P 1'
#
loop_
_entity.id
_entity.type
_entity.pdbx_description
1 polymer ?
#
loop_
_entity_poly.entity_id
_entity_poly.type
_entity_poly.pdbx_seq_one_letter_code
_entity_poly.pdbx_strand_id
1 'polypeptide(L)'
;MASSYLLCFSTITIWFILCAKHVSSQTCWRDTPCSDIITAAFPGEWEADIFAPASRTISPATIFDLSTGEEVGSWPTTFTLASNQSEVYLDFGKEVGSIVTLQYEVSSVNGAGAIGLAFTEAKNWVGWDSDFSNGDYSRPDGAIYGNFSSAGNYTYVMPDENLRGGFCYMTLFLVGDAASATITNVNLELSFQPTWSNLQAYQGYFHSNDDLLNQIWYSGAYTLQVDAIHPLTGRAWPLPDEAWLNTGELGPGDTINTDGAKRDRTVWPGDMAVAIPAAFYSTDGIE
;
A
#
# COMPACT_ATOMS: atom_id res chain seq x y z
N MET A 1 62.66 33.89 8.57
CA MET A 1 62.24 32.61 7.98
C MET A 1 61.79 31.65 9.09
N ALA A 2 60.57 31.80 9.64
CA ALA A 2 59.98 30.82 10.57
C ALA A 2 58.49 31.10 10.93
N SER A 3 57.72 31.83 10.09
CA SER A 3 56.34 32.20 10.49
C SER A 3 55.28 32.06 9.39
N SER A 4 55.59 31.35 8.30
CA SER A 4 54.66 31.19 7.17
C SER A 4 54.17 29.76 6.96
N TYR A 5 54.55 28.82 7.83
CA TYR A 5 54.20 27.39 7.66
C TYR A 5 53.12 26.87 8.63
N LEU A 6 52.71 27.64 9.65
CA LEU A 6 51.70 27.17 10.61
C LEU A 6 50.25 27.50 10.23
N LEU A 7 50.01 28.45 9.33
CA LEU A 7 48.66 28.84 8.91
C LEU A 7 48.07 28.00 7.76
N CYS A 8 48.89 27.14 7.13
CA CYS A 8 48.42 26.29 6.04
C CYS A 8 47.90 24.93 6.52
N PHE A 9 48.23 24.52 7.75
CA PHE A 9 47.83 23.22 8.29
C PHE A 9 46.52 23.25 9.10
N SER A 10 46.06 24.40 9.61
CA SER A 10 44.78 24.46 10.35
C SER A 10 43.56 24.73 9.46
N THR A 11 43.75 25.20 8.23
CA THR A 11 42.67 25.49 7.28
C THR A 11 42.32 24.29 6.40
N ILE A 12 43.22 23.32 6.25
CA ILE A 12 42.97 22.09 5.48
C ILE A 12 42.22 21.04 6.32
N THR A 13 42.39 21.03 7.64
CA THR A 13 41.67 20.07 8.52
C THR A 13 40.20 20.43 8.72
N ILE A 14 39.81 21.71 8.57
CA ILE A 14 38.41 22.14 8.72
C ILE A 14 37.60 21.87 7.44
N TRP A 15 38.24 21.81 6.26
CA TRP A 15 37.57 21.45 5.01
C TRP A 15 37.40 19.93 4.82
N PHE A 16 38.19 19.10 5.49
CA PHE A 16 38.03 17.63 5.44
C PHE A 16 36.98 17.07 6.41
N ILE A 17 36.45 17.88 7.34
CA ILE A 17 35.35 17.46 8.23
C ILE A 17 33.97 17.81 7.63
N LEU A 18 33.93 18.61 6.55
CA LEU A 18 32.70 18.96 5.81
C LEU A 18 32.41 18.02 4.63
N CYS A 19 33.29 17.09 4.31
CA CYS A 19 33.06 16.05 3.31
C CYS A 19 32.77 14.71 3.99
N ALA A 20 31.64 14.10 3.63
CA ALA A 20 31.20 12.77 4.00
C ALA A 20 30.65 12.57 5.43
N LYS A 21 29.64 13.37 5.79
CA LYS A 21 28.42 12.73 6.27
C LYS A 21 27.49 12.57 5.08
N HIS A 22 27.71 11.54 4.27
CA HIS A 22 26.56 10.89 3.65
C HIS A 22 25.78 10.28 4.81
N VAL A 23 24.95 11.10 5.47
CA VAL A 23 23.76 10.55 6.10
C VAL A 23 23.00 10.01 4.92
N SER A 24 23.01 8.69 4.73
CA SER A 24 22.03 8.06 3.87
C SER A 24 20.70 8.58 4.37
N SER A 25 20.01 9.40 3.59
CA SER A 25 18.66 9.81 3.95
C SER A 25 17.91 8.51 4.23
N GLN A 26 17.28 8.41 5.40
CA GLN A 26 16.49 7.23 5.70
C GLN A 26 15.41 7.16 4.63
N THR A 27 15.29 6.02 3.95
CA THR A 27 14.23 5.81 2.98
C THR A 27 13.02 5.21 3.67
N CYS A 28 11.84 5.61 3.22
CA CYS A 28 10.57 5.18 3.77
C CYS A 28 9.92 4.16 2.84
N TRP A 29 8.95 4.54 2.02
CA TRP A 29 8.45 3.62 0.99
C TRP A 29 9.44 3.58 -0.18
N ARG A 30 10.01 2.40 -0.45
CA ARG A 30 11.04 2.19 -1.49
C ARG A 30 12.20 3.19 -1.36
N ASP A 31 12.48 3.96 -2.41
CA ASP A 31 13.58 4.93 -2.45
C ASP A 31 13.14 6.34 -2.03
N THR A 32 11.88 6.51 -1.60
CA THR A 32 11.36 7.82 -1.17
C THR A 32 12.03 8.27 0.12
N PRO A 33 12.57 9.50 0.18
CA PRO A 33 13.11 10.07 1.42
C PRO A 33 12.06 10.13 2.53
N CYS A 34 12.46 9.75 3.74
CA CYS A 34 11.63 9.98 4.91
C CYS A 34 11.56 11.47 5.26
N SER A 35 10.37 11.93 5.64
CA SER A 35 10.15 13.19 6.33
C SER A 35 10.67 13.14 7.77
N ASP A 36 10.77 14.32 8.40
CA ASP A 36 11.11 14.45 9.82
C ASP A 36 9.93 14.11 10.77
N ILE A 37 8.77 13.72 10.22
CA ILE A 37 7.58 13.32 10.98
C ILE A 37 7.72 11.85 11.41
N ILE A 38 8.13 11.67 12.67
CA ILE A 38 8.40 10.33 13.24
C ILE A 38 7.52 9.98 14.45
N THR A 39 6.86 10.99 15.05
CA THR A 39 5.99 10.85 16.22
C THR A 39 4.76 11.72 16.08
N ALA A 40 3.64 11.31 16.65
CA ALA A 40 2.46 12.16 16.75
C ALA A 40 2.80 13.43 17.53
N ALA A 41 2.31 14.58 17.05
CA ALA A 41 2.55 15.86 17.73
C ALA A 41 1.83 15.94 19.09
N PHE A 42 0.69 15.26 19.20
CA PHE A 42 -0.18 15.25 20.36
C PHE A 42 -0.53 13.80 20.72
N PRO A 43 0.26 13.15 21.59
CA PRO A 43 -0.09 11.82 22.10
C PRO A 43 -1.24 11.90 23.10
N GLY A 44 -2.17 10.93 23.06
CA GLY A 44 -3.36 10.95 23.90
C GLY A 44 -4.34 9.80 23.64
N GLU A 45 -5.48 9.81 24.34
CA GLU A 45 -6.48 8.72 24.25
C GLU A 45 -7.11 8.57 22.86
N TRP A 46 -7.16 9.66 22.10
CA TRP A 46 -7.66 9.71 20.72
C TRP A 46 -6.81 8.93 19.72
N GLU A 47 -5.57 8.56 20.06
CA GLU A 47 -4.74 7.71 19.19
C GLU A 47 -5.37 6.32 18.99
N ALA A 48 -6.30 5.91 19.88
CA ALA A 48 -7.08 4.69 19.72
C ALA A 48 -8.01 4.71 18.49
N ASP A 49 -8.35 5.89 17.97
CA ASP A 49 -9.20 6.07 16.80
C ASP A 49 -8.40 6.11 15.48
N ILE A 50 -7.06 6.11 15.52
CA ILE A 50 -6.21 6.14 14.31
C ILE A 50 -6.32 4.82 13.54
N PHE A 51 -6.88 4.88 12.34
CA PHE A 51 -7.01 3.70 11.47
C PHE A 51 -5.69 3.27 10.82
N ALA A 52 -4.73 4.20 10.67
CA ALA A 52 -3.44 3.96 10.05
C ALA A 52 -2.71 2.78 10.71
N PRO A 53 -2.21 1.80 9.94
CA PRO A 53 -1.47 0.68 10.52
C PRO A 53 -0.16 1.11 11.17
N ALA A 54 0.19 0.49 12.31
CA ALA A 54 1.46 0.74 13.01
C ALA A 54 2.70 0.26 12.22
N SER A 55 2.51 -0.54 11.18
CA SER A 55 3.55 -1.09 10.32
C SER A 55 3.20 -0.86 8.86
N ARG A 56 4.21 -0.55 8.04
CA ARG A 56 4.07 -0.44 6.58
C ARG A 56 3.82 -1.80 5.92
N THR A 57 4.18 -2.89 6.57
CA THR A 57 3.83 -4.24 6.12
C THR A 57 2.75 -4.81 7.01
N ILE A 58 1.62 -5.20 6.41
CA ILE A 58 0.49 -5.80 7.10
C ILE A 58 0.11 -7.14 6.46
N SER A 59 -0.76 -7.87 7.13
CA SER A 59 -1.39 -9.09 6.62
C SER A 59 -2.91 -8.94 6.73
N PRO A 60 -3.69 -9.77 6.02
CA PRO A 60 -5.14 -9.80 6.19
C PRO A 60 -5.55 -10.12 7.63
N ALA A 61 -6.76 -9.75 8.03
CA ALA A 61 -7.32 -10.10 9.32
C ALA A 61 -8.04 -11.46 9.25
N THR A 62 -8.93 -11.61 8.27
CA THR A 62 -9.88 -12.72 8.21
C THR A 62 -9.92 -13.32 6.80
N ILE A 63 -10.20 -14.63 6.73
CA ILE A 63 -10.26 -15.43 5.51
C ILE A 63 -11.69 -15.95 5.38
N PHE A 64 -12.27 -15.76 4.21
CA PHE A 64 -13.62 -16.20 3.91
C PHE A 64 -13.64 -17.09 2.68
N ASP A 65 -14.53 -18.07 2.66
CA ASP A 65 -14.83 -18.82 1.45
C ASP A 65 -15.60 -17.94 0.47
N LEU A 66 -15.14 -17.87 -0.79
CA LEU A 66 -15.72 -16.97 -1.78
C LEU A 66 -17.15 -17.37 -2.17
N SER A 67 -17.44 -18.67 -2.19
CA SER A 67 -18.72 -19.19 -2.67
C SER A 67 -19.86 -19.04 -1.65
N THR A 68 -19.52 -19.21 -0.38
CA THR A 68 -20.47 -19.19 0.75
C THR A 68 -20.48 -17.87 1.50
N GLY A 69 -19.36 -17.12 1.47
CA GLY A 69 -19.17 -15.92 2.27
C GLY A 69 -18.95 -16.19 3.76
N GLU A 70 -18.80 -17.45 4.14
CA GLU A 70 -18.56 -17.89 5.52
C GLU A 70 -17.09 -17.69 5.91
N GLU A 71 -16.85 -17.33 7.17
CA GLU A 71 -15.50 -17.22 7.71
C GLU A 71 -14.88 -18.63 7.83
N VAL A 72 -13.71 -18.82 7.23
CA VAL A 72 -12.99 -20.10 7.25
C VAL A 72 -11.70 -20.05 8.07
N GLY A 73 -11.29 -18.85 8.52
CA GLY A 73 -10.20 -18.70 9.47
C GLY A 73 -9.73 -17.26 9.63
N SER A 74 -8.79 -17.07 10.55
CA SER A 74 -8.09 -15.80 10.76
C SER A 74 -6.61 -15.95 10.42
N TRP A 75 -5.98 -14.88 9.95
CA TRP A 75 -4.53 -14.85 9.77
C TRP A 75 -3.80 -15.04 11.12
N PRO A 76 -2.64 -15.71 11.21
CA PRO A 76 -1.76 -16.24 10.15
C PRO A 76 -1.99 -17.71 9.75
N THR A 77 -3.25 -18.16 9.75
CA THR A 77 -3.56 -19.54 9.36
C THR A 77 -3.29 -19.77 7.87
N THR A 78 -2.64 -20.89 7.55
CA THR A 78 -2.44 -21.35 6.16
C THR A 78 -3.69 -22.00 5.60
N PHE A 79 -3.95 -21.87 4.31
CA PHE A 79 -5.09 -22.51 3.64
C PHE A 79 -4.69 -23.04 2.26
N THR A 80 -5.39 -24.08 1.81
CA THR A 80 -5.12 -24.74 0.52
C THR A 80 -6.20 -24.37 -0.49
N LEU A 81 -5.74 -23.96 -1.68
CA LEU A 81 -6.53 -23.77 -2.88
C LEU A 81 -6.35 -25.00 -3.78
N ALA A 82 -7.43 -25.53 -4.34
CA ALA A 82 -7.40 -26.69 -5.25
C ALA A 82 -8.23 -26.43 -6.51
N SER A 83 -7.84 -27.02 -7.64
CA SER A 83 -8.48 -26.77 -8.94
C SER A 83 -9.96 -27.15 -9.03
N ASN A 84 -10.47 -27.91 -8.05
CA ASN A 84 -11.87 -28.35 -7.96
C ASN A 84 -12.60 -27.82 -6.71
N GLN A 85 -11.93 -27.02 -5.85
CA GLN A 85 -12.49 -26.54 -4.58
C GLN A 85 -11.60 -25.46 -3.93
N SER A 86 -12.25 -24.54 -3.22
CA SER A 86 -11.66 -23.51 -2.36
C SER A 86 -11.07 -22.33 -3.11
N GLU A 87 -11.91 -21.32 -3.31
CA GLU A 87 -11.52 -19.93 -3.60
C GLU A 87 -11.81 -19.13 -2.34
N VAL A 88 -10.94 -18.21 -1.98
CA VAL A 88 -11.11 -17.40 -0.77
C VAL A 88 -11.02 -15.93 -1.10
N TYR A 89 -11.64 -15.10 -0.26
CA TYR A 89 -11.27 -13.70 -0.18
C TYR A 89 -10.75 -13.37 1.21
N LEU A 90 -9.74 -12.50 1.23
CA LEU A 90 -9.04 -12.04 2.41
C LEU A 90 -9.57 -10.64 2.74
N ASP A 91 -9.99 -10.44 3.98
CA ASP A 91 -10.46 -9.17 4.51
C ASP A 91 -9.35 -8.53 5.35
N PHE A 92 -8.92 -7.33 4.96
CA PHE A 92 -7.91 -6.56 5.71
C PHE A 92 -8.53 -5.76 6.86
N GLY A 93 -9.86 -5.72 6.96
CA GLY A 93 -10.63 -5.07 8.02
C GLY A 93 -10.75 -3.55 7.86
N LYS A 94 -10.05 -2.97 6.89
CA LYS A 94 -10.05 -1.54 6.56
C LYS A 94 -9.54 -1.34 5.13
N GLU A 95 -9.77 -0.15 4.60
CA GLU A 95 -9.17 0.29 3.35
C GLU A 95 -7.64 0.25 3.47
N VAL A 96 -6.99 -0.44 2.55
CA VAL A 96 -5.53 -0.60 2.47
C VAL A 96 -5.12 -0.40 1.01
N GLY A 97 -3.85 -0.63 0.70
CA GLY A 97 -3.41 -0.59 -0.67
C GLY A 97 -1.96 -0.95 -0.83
N SER A 98 -1.67 -1.41 -2.04
CA SER A 98 -0.38 -1.55 -2.69
C SER A 98 0.15 -2.97 -2.90
N ILE A 99 1.44 -3.23 -2.65
CA ILE A 99 2.16 -4.37 -3.23
C ILE A 99 1.99 -5.63 -2.39
N VAL A 100 1.41 -6.66 -2.99
CA VAL A 100 1.25 -7.97 -2.36
C VAL A 100 2.48 -8.85 -2.60
N THR A 101 2.93 -9.50 -1.54
CA THR A 101 3.84 -10.66 -1.59
C THR A 101 3.12 -11.90 -1.08
N LEU A 102 3.02 -12.92 -1.94
CA LEU A 102 2.50 -14.25 -1.58
C LEU A 102 3.65 -15.24 -1.46
N GLN A 103 3.59 -16.08 -0.43
CA GLN A 103 4.40 -17.29 -0.33
C GLN A 103 3.46 -18.49 -0.28
N TYR A 104 3.77 -19.51 -1.06
CA TYR A 104 2.92 -20.69 -1.17
C TYR A 104 3.70 -21.93 -1.58
N GLU A 105 3.17 -23.10 -1.21
CA GLU A 105 3.68 -24.40 -1.59
C GLU A 105 2.73 -25.06 -2.59
N VAL A 106 3.21 -25.33 -3.80
CA VAL A 106 2.48 -26.11 -4.81
C VAL A 106 2.74 -27.59 -4.57
N SER A 107 1.68 -28.33 -4.25
CA SER A 107 1.73 -29.77 -3.98
C SER A 107 1.54 -30.60 -5.25
N SER A 108 0.74 -30.14 -6.20
CA SER A 108 0.53 -30.80 -7.49
C SER A 108 0.15 -29.79 -8.58
N VAL A 109 0.45 -30.12 -9.83
CA VAL A 109 -0.02 -29.44 -11.05
C VAL A 109 0.19 -30.36 -12.25
N ASN A 110 -0.79 -30.41 -13.16
CA ASN A 110 -0.65 -31.05 -14.47
C ASN A 110 -0.42 -29.97 -15.54
N GLY A 111 0.83 -29.76 -15.93
CA GLY A 111 1.22 -28.70 -16.86
C GLY A 111 1.50 -27.38 -16.14
N ALA A 112 0.74 -26.33 -16.47
CA ALA A 112 0.90 -25.00 -15.89
C ALA A 112 -0.29 -24.63 -14.99
N GLY A 113 -0.01 -23.82 -13.97
CA GLY A 113 -1.02 -23.26 -13.08
C GLY A 113 -0.63 -21.85 -12.62
N ALA A 114 -1.56 -21.18 -11.94
CA ALA A 114 -1.34 -19.85 -11.40
C ALA A 114 -2.23 -19.58 -10.19
N ILE A 115 -1.73 -18.78 -9.25
CA ILE A 115 -2.58 -18.12 -8.26
C ILE A 115 -3.03 -16.78 -8.85
N GLY A 116 -4.34 -16.60 -9.02
CA GLY A 116 -4.95 -15.34 -9.41
C GLY A 116 -5.21 -14.46 -8.18
N LEU A 117 -4.98 -13.16 -8.34
CA LEU A 117 -5.24 -12.12 -7.33
C LEU A 117 -6.20 -11.09 -7.92
N ALA A 118 -7.32 -10.84 -7.23
CA ALA A 118 -8.27 -9.80 -7.58
C ALA A 118 -8.63 -8.93 -6.38
N PHE A 119 -8.93 -7.65 -6.60
CA PHE A 119 -9.00 -6.64 -5.52
C PHE A 119 -10.27 -5.81 -5.58
N THR A 120 -10.94 -5.62 -4.43
CA THR A 120 -12.12 -4.75 -4.33
C THR A 120 -12.16 -3.96 -3.02
N GLU A 121 -12.72 -2.76 -3.06
CA GLU A 121 -13.02 -1.97 -1.85
C GLU A 121 -14.24 -2.51 -1.10
N ALA A 122 -15.16 -3.20 -1.77
CA ALA A 122 -16.46 -3.54 -1.19
C ALA A 122 -16.80 -5.03 -1.29
N LYS A 123 -17.27 -5.59 -0.16
CA LYS A 123 -17.56 -7.03 0.01
C LYS A 123 -18.53 -7.59 -1.02
N ASN A 124 -19.47 -6.79 -1.53
CA ASN A 124 -20.46 -7.23 -2.50
C ASN A 124 -19.89 -7.44 -3.92
N TRP A 125 -18.62 -7.06 -4.15
CA TRP A 125 -17.93 -7.20 -5.42
C TRP A 125 -16.71 -8.13 -5.34
N VAL A 126 -16.60 -8.94 -4.28
CA VAL A 126 -15.56 -9.99 -4.24
C VAL A 126 -15.79 -10.98 -5.37
N GLY A 127 -14.71 -11.33 -6.06
CA GLY A 127 -14.76 -12.17 -7.24
C GLY A 127 -13.39 -12.31 -7.88
N TRP A 128 -13.37 -12.90 -9.07
CA TRP A 128 -12.15 -13.11 -9.85
C TRP A 128 -11.71 -11.87 -10.64
N ASP A 129 -12.55 -10.85 -10.70
CA ASP A 129 -12.27 -9.58 -11.36
C ASP A 129 -12.08 -8.49 -10.30
N SER A 130 -11.00 -7.72 -10.42
CA SER A 130 -10.76 -6.54 -9.59
C SER A 130 -11.74 -5.42 -9.94
N ASP A 131 -12.01 -4.52 -8.99
CA ASP A 131 -12.77 -3.30 -9.26
C ASP A 131 -12.15 -2.52 -10.42
N PHE A 132 -12.99 -1.87 -11.22
CA PHE A 132 -12.59 -1.02 -12.34
C PHE A 132 -11.79 0.22 -11.89
N SER A 133 -10.46 0.08 -11.74
CA SER A 133 -9.58 1.21 -11.42
C SER A 133 -9.16 1.99 -12.66
N ASN A 134 -9.10 1.32 -13.82
CA ASN A 134 -8.70 1.99 -15.06
C ASN A 134 -9.78 2.97 -15.59
N GLY A 135 -11.06 2.75 -15.28
CA GLY A 135 -12.17 3.65 -15.64
C GLY A 135 -12.85 3.35 -16.99
N ASP A 136 -12.48 2.27 -17.67
CA ASP A 136 -13.12 1.81 -18.91
C ASP A 136 -13.81 0.45 -18.72
N TYR A 137 -15.14 0.45 -18.68
CA TYR A 137 -15.95 -0.76 -18.53
C TYR A 137 -15.78 -1.77 -19.68
N SER A 138 -15.31 -1.34 -20.85
CA SER A 138 -15.04 -2.25 -21.97
C SER A 138 -13.73 -3.03 -21.82
N ARG A 139 -12.88 -2.61 -20.87
CA ARG A 139 -11.57 -3.17 -20.57
C ARG A 139 -11.43 -3.38 -19.06
N PRO A 140 -12.09 -4.38 -18.45
CA PRO A 140 -12.00 -4.61 -17.00
C PRO A 140 -10.57 -4.84 -16.53
N ASP A 141 -10.30 -4.47 -15.28
CA ASP A 141 -9.00 -4.69 -14.61
C ASP A 141 -8.64 -6.18 -14.49
N GLY A 142 -9.64 -7.08 -14.38
CA GLY A 142 -9.42 -8.51 -14.24
C GLY A 142 -8.57 -8.87 -13.00
N ALA A 143 -7.69 -9.85 -13.16
CA ALA A 143 -6.77 -10.32 -12.10
C ALA A 143 -5.32 -10.35 -12.60
N ILE A 144 -4.40 -10.36 -11.65
CA ILE A 144 -2.97 -10.62 -11.89
C ILE A 144 -2.59 -12.02 -11.39
N TYR A 145 -1.53 -12.60 -11.96
CA TYR A 145 -1.26 -14.03 -11.81
C TYR A 145 0.19 -14.33 -11.38
N GLY A 146 0.32 -15.11 -10.31
CA GLY A 146 1.56 -15.77 -9.93
C GLY A 146 1.66 -17.16 -10.57
N ASN A 147 2.34 -17.24 -11.71
CA ASN A 147 2.45 -18.47 -12.51
C ASN A 147 3.43 -19.49 -11.92
N PHE A 148 3.13 -20.78 -12.09
CA PHE A 148 3.99 -21.90 -11.74
C PHE A 148 3.78 -23.10 -12.69
N SER A 149 4.72 -24.04 -12.71
CA SER A 149 4.71 -25.18 -13.63
C SER A 149 5.15 -26.51 -13.00
N SER A 150 5.44 -26.53 -11.70
CA SER A 150 5.86 -27.72 -10.97
C SER A 150 5.47 -27.63 -9.50
N ALA A 151 5.52 -28.76 -8.79
CA ALA A 151 5.45 -28.76 -7.34
C ALA A 151 6.70 -28.09 -6.73
N GLY A 152 6.53 -27.45 -5.57
CA GLY A 152 7.61 -26.77 -4.85
C GLY A 152 7.15 -25.49 -4.14
N ASN A 153 8.10 -24.80 -3.53
CA ASN A 153 7.85 -23.53 -2.85
C ASN A 153 8.03 -22.35 -3.81
N TYR A 154 7.09 -21.43 -3.77
CA TYR A 154 7.06 -20.24 -4.62
C TYR A 154 6.88 -18.98 -3.79
N THR A 155 7.48 -17.89 -4.28
CA THR A 155 7.24 -16.53 -3.82
C THR A 155 6.80 -15.72 -5.03
N TYR A 156 5.62 -15.12 -4.96
CA TYR A 156 5.15 -14.14 -5.92
C TYR A 156 5.21 -12.76 -5.28
N VAL A 157 5.85 -11.82 -5.98
CA VAL A 157 5.82 -10.39 -5.63
C VAL A 157 5.09 -9.69 -6.77
N MET A 158 4.03 -8.98 -6.42
CA MET A 158 3.26 -8.18 -7.35
C MET A 158 4.15 -7.12 -8.02
N PRO A 159 4.11 -6.96 -9.36
CA PRO A 159 4.88 -5.93 -10.03
C PRO A 159 4.49 -4.53 -9.56
N ASP A 160 5.48 -3.65 -9.35
CA ASP A 160 5.24 -2.28 -8.89
C ASP A 160 4.34 -1.48 -9.85
N GLU A 161 4.44 -1.73 -11.16
CA GLU A 161 3.59 -1.09 -12.17
C GLU A 161 2.10 -1.47 -12.03
N ASN A 162 1.82 -2.66 -11.49
CA ASN A 162 0.47 -3.11 -11.18
C ASN A 162 0.06 -2.80 -9.74
N LEU A 163 0.81 -2.00 -8.99
CA LEU A 163 0.42 -1.54 -7.64
C LEU A 163 -1.08 -1.33 -7.55
N ARG A 164 -1.76 -2.03 -6.64
CA ARG A 164 -3.18 -1.81 -6.44
C ARG A 164 -3.34 -0.60 -5.55
N GLY A 165 -4.18 0.34 -5.99
CA GLY A 165 -4.57 1.46 -5.15
C GLY A 165 -5.39 1.02 -3.94
N GLY A 166 -6.43 1.78 -3.61
CA GLY A 166 -7.39 1.40 -2.58
C GLY A 166 -8.02 0.02 -2.82
N PHE A 167 -8.01 -0.83 -1.79
CA PHE A 167 -8.87 -2.01 -1.65
C PHE A 167 -9.01 -2.41 -0.18
N CYS A 168 -10.06 -3.17 0.15
CA CYS A 168 -10.26 -3.75 1.49
C CYS A 168 -10.23 -5.30 1.44
N TYR A 169 -10.62 -5.86 0.29
CA TYR A 169 -10.72 -7.29 0.07
C TYR A 169 -9.81 -7.73 -1.08
N MET A 170 -9.15 -8.87 -0.91
CA MET A 170 -8.36 -9.53 -1.96
C MET A 170 -8.82 -10.98 -2.14
N THR A 171 -9.28 -11.32 -3.32
CA THR A 171 -9.60 -12.71 -3.70
C THR A 171 -8.33 -13.44 -4.12
N LEU A 172 -8.17 -14.67 -3.64
CA LEU A 172 -7.19 -15.64 -4.15
C LEU A 172 -7.92 -16.86 -4.71
N PHE A 173 -7.59 -17.20 -5.95
CA PHE A 173 -8.14 -18.36 -6.64
C PHE A 173 -7.05 -19.10 -7.42
N LEU A 174 -7.23 -20.41 -7.59
CA LEU A 174 -6.25 -21.26 -8.25
C LEU A 174 -6.72 -21.63 -9.67
N VAL A 175 -5.85 -21.41 -10.65
CA VAL A 175 -6.03 -21.83 -12.04
C VAL A 175 -5.02 -22.94 -12.37
N GLY A 176 -5.44 -23.97 -13.09
CA GLY A 176 -4.58 -25.07 -13.54
C GLY A 176 -5.24 -26.43 -13.40
N ASP A 177 -4.83 -27.39 -14.22
CA ASP A 177 -5.36 -28.76 -14.17
C ASP A 177 -4.68 -29.56 -13.06
N ALA A 178 -5.46 -30.33 -12.28
CA ALA A 178 -5.03 -31.10 -11.12
C ALA A 178 -4.07 -30.33 -10.17
N ALA A 179 -4.31 -29.03 -10.03
CA ALA A 179 -3.46 -28.12 -9.28
C ALA A 179 -3.91 -28.03 -7.81
N SER A 180 -2.94 -27.94 -6.90
CA SER A 180 -3.18 -27.73 -5.48
C SER A 180 -2.02 -26.94 -4.85
N ALA A 181 -2.35 -25.83 -4.19
CA ALA A 181 -1.37 -24.92 -3.60
C ALA A 181 -1.80 -24.46 -2.21
N THR A 182 -0.89 -24.48 -1.24
CA THR A 182 -1.11 -24.00 0.12
C THR A 182 -0.49 -22.62 0.29
N ILE A 183 -1.32 -21.62 0.60
CA ILE A 183 -0.86 -20.27 0.93
C ILE A 183 -0.28 -20.29 2.33
N THR A 184 1.00 -19.94 2.44
CA THR A 184 1.75 -19.96 3.71
C THR A 184 2.01 -18.56 4.25
N ASN A 185 2.06 -17.55 3.38
CA ASN A 185 2.19 -16.15 3.81
C ASN A 185 1.53 -15.17 2.83
N VAL A 186 0.90 -14.12 3.37
CA VAL A 186 0.35 -12.98 2.65
C VAL A 186 0.80 -11.71 3.36
N ASN A 187 1.64 -10.94 2.68
CA ASN A 187 2.11 -9.63 3.14
C ASN A 187 1.68 -8.56 2.14
N LEU A 188 1.18 -7.45 2.64
CA LEU A 188 0.89 -6.24 1.88
C LEU A 188 1.83 -5.14 2.35
N GLU A 189 2.64 -4.59 1.44
CA GLU A 189 3.42 -3.38 1.67
C GLU A 189 2.59 -2.15 1.30
N LEU A 190 2.29 -1.29 2.28
CA LEU A 190 1.52 -0.07 2.10
C LEU A 190 2.37 1.03 1.44
N SER A 191 1.89 1.60 0.34
CA SER A 191 2.58 2.68 -0.39
C SER A 191 2.07 4.08 -0.10
N PHE A 192 0.90 4.21 0.52
CA PHE A 192 0.38 5.52 0.86
C PHE A 192 1.24 6.18 1.95
N GLN A 193 1.16 7.51 2.03
CA GLN A 193 2.02 8.37 2.83
C GLN A 193 3.50 7.93 2.73
N PRO A 194 4.10 7.99 1.53
CA PRO A 194 5.36 7.32 1.23
C PRO A 194 6.57 7.90 1.98
N THR A 195 6.46 9.14 2.48
CA THR A 195 7.50 9.85 3.23
C THR A 195 7.43 9.60 4.75
N TRP A 196 6.41 8.95 5.28
CA TRP A 196 6.27 8.78 6.73
C TRP A 196 6.86 7.45 7.21
N SER A 197 7.82 7.49 8.14
CA SER A 197 8.35 6.24 8.72
C SER A 197 7.37 5.59 9.71
N ASN A 198 6.56 6.43 10.36
CA ASN A 198 5.49 6.05 11.26
C ASN A 198 4.15 6.56 10.70
N LEU A 199 3.32 5.66 10.17
CA LEU A 199 2.03 6.03 9.58
C LEU A 199 1.03 6.58 10.61
N GLN A 200 1.27 6.41 11.91
CA GLN A 200 0.42 6.92 12.99
C GLN A 200 0.89 8.26 13.55
N ALA A 201 1.92 8.88 12.96
CA ALA A 201 2.50 10.15 13.44
C ALA A 201 1.65 11.38 13.05
N TYR A 202 0.35 11.36 13.35
CA TYR A 202 -0.57 12.44 13.01
C TYR A 202 -0.15 13.74 13.73
N GLN A 203 -0.09 14.86 13.00
CA GLN A 203 0.31 16.16 13.57
C GLN A 203 -0.87 16.97 14.13
N GLY A 204 -2.10 16.47 14.01
CA GLY A 204 -3.27 17.01 14.68
C GLY A 204 -4.11 15.93 15.37
N TYR A 205 -5.09 16.37 16.15
CA TYR A 205 -5.98 15.48 16.88
C TYR A 205 -7.37 16.09 17.03
N PHE A 206 -8.36 15.22 17.24
CA PHE A 206 -9.70 15.60 17.64
C PHE A 206 -10.20 14.60 18.68
N HIS A 207 -10.84 15.10 19.73
CA HIS A 207 -11.48 14.23 20.71
C HIS A 207 -12.69 14.94 21.30
N SER A 208 -13.78 14.19 21.44
CA SER A 208 -15.03 14.65 22.01
C SER A 208 -15.67 13.53 22.84
N ASN A 209 -16.75 13.87 23.53
CA ASN A 209 -17.57 12.91 24.28
C ASN A 209 -18.56 12.13 23.39
N ASP A 210 -18.45 12.24 22.06
CA ASP A 210 -19.25 11.52 21.08
C ASP A 210 -18.33 10.62 20.23
N ASP A 211 -18.39 9.32 20.48
CA ASP A 211 -17.54 8.33 19.83
C ASP A 211 -17.73 8.30 18.30
N LEU A 212 -18.95 8.58 17.82
CA LEU A 212 -19.21 8.62 16.38
C LEU A 212 -18.51 9.81 15.73
N LEU A 213 -18.51 10.97 16.38
CA LEU A 213 -17.77 12.14 15.86
C LEU A 213 -16.27 11.90 15.84
N ASN A 214 -15.72 11.22 16.86
CA ASN A 214 -14.32 10.82 16.89
C ASN A 214 -14.02 9.90 15.69
N GLN A 215 -14.82 8.85 15.49
CA GLN A 215 -14.65 7.92 14.36
C GLN A 215 -14.78 8.60 12.99
N ILE A 216 -15.71 9.53 12.81
CA ILE A 216 -15.87 10.29 11.56
C ILE A 216 -14.60 11.09 11.27
N TRP A 217 -14.04 11.76 12.28
CA TRP A 217 -12.83 12.58 12.11
C TRP A 217 -11.64 11.72 11.69
N TYR A 218 -11.39 10.61 12.39
CA TYR A 218 -10.26 9.73 12.08
C TYR A 218 -10.45 8.93 10.80
N SER A 219 -11.70 8.62 10.42
CA SER A 219 -12.00 8.04 9.11
C SER A 219 -11.64 9.03 7.99
N GLY A 220 -12.02 10.30 8.12
CA GLY A 220 -11.68 11.34 7.16
C GLY A 220 -10.17 11.58 7.06
N ALA A 221 -9.46 11.64 8.19
CA ALA A 221 -8.01 11.73 8.21
C ALA A 221 -7.34 10.53 7.53
N TYR A 222 -7.86 9.32 7.76
CA TYR A 222 -7.34 8.11 7.12
C TYR A 222 -7.61 8.09 5.61
N THR A 223 -8.78 8.55 5.14
CA THR A 223 -9.05 8.70 3.70
C THR A 223 -7.98 9.59 3.04
N LEU A 224 -7.72 10.77 3.60
CA LEU A 224 -6.71 11.70 3.07
C LEU A 224 -5.30 11.09 3.06
N GLN A 225 -4.98 10.30 4.08
CA GLN A 225 -3.70 9.62 4.18
C GLN A 225 -3.54 8.52 3.13
N VAL A 226 -4.59 7.73 2.86
CA VAL A 226 -4.57 6.68 1.84
C VAL A 226 -4.48 7.28 0.43
N ASP A 227 -5.00 8.50 0.24
CA ASP A 227 -4.93 9.28 -1.00
C ASP A 227 -3.59 10.02 -1.23
N ALA A 228 -2.71 10.07 -0.21
CA ALA A 228 -1.35 10.61 -0.32
C ALA A 228 -0.41 9.54 -0.89
N ILE A 229 -0.02 9.68 -2.16
CA ILE A 229 0.73 8.64 -2.89
C ILE A 229 2.05 9.16 -3.44
N HIS A 230 2.94 8.26 -3.85
CA HIS A 230 4.16 8.65 -4.53
C HIS A 230 3.83 9.25 -5.93
N PRO A 231 4.44 10.37 -6.36
CA PRO A 231 4.05 11.05 -7.60
C PRO A 231 4.24 10.24 -8.89
N LEU A 232 5.03 9.17 -8.86
CA LEU A 232 5.21 8.23 -9.99
C LEU A 232 4.24 7.03 -9.97
N THR A 233 3.23 7.06 -9.09
CA THR A 233 2.25 5.97 -8.93
C THR A 233 0.82 6.39 -9.29
N GLY A 234 0.68 7.48 -10.05
CA GLY A 234 -0.61 7.90 -10.59
C GLY A 234 -1.15 6.91 -11.62
N ARG A 235 -2.44 6.98 -11.93
CA ARG A 235 -3.03 6.14 -12.98
C ARG A 235 -2.38 6.44 -14.34
N ALA A 236 -1.97 5.41 -15.06
CA ALA A 236 -1.39 5.58 -16.39
C ALA A 236 -2.45 6.10 -17.39
N TRP A 237 -2.01 7.00 -18.28
CA TRP A 237 -2.81 7.46 -19.41
C TRP A 237 -1.92 7.63 -20.66
N PRO A 238 -2.31 7.14 -21.86
CA PRO A 238 -3.56 6.41 -22.18
C PRO A 238 -3.74 5.11 -21.38
N LEU A 239 -4.99 4.66 -21.28
CA LEU A 239 -5.34 3.44 -20.56
C LEU A 239 -4.61 2.23 -21.16
N PRO A 240 -4.15 1.26 -20.32
CA PRO A 240 -3.55 0.03 -20.83
C PRO A 240 -4.57 -0.81 -21.59
N ASP A 241 -4.08 -1.74 -22.42
CA ASP A 241 -4.94 -2.68 -23.15
C ASP A 241 -5.54 -3.76 -22.25
N GLU A 242 -4.87 -4.09 -21.15
CA GLU A 242 -5.27 -5.09 -20.15
C GLU A 242 -4.95 -4.59 -18.73
N ALA A 243 -5.71 -5.07 -17.76
CA ALA A 243 -5.53 -4.77 -16.34
C ALA A 243 -5.51 -3.27 -15.99
N TRP A 244 -4.58 -2.89 -15.11
CA TRP A 244 -4.33 -1.51 -14.70
C TRP A 244 -2.83 -1.27 -14.59
N LEU A 245 -2.43 -0.02 -14.79
CA LEU A 245 -1.07 0.45 -14.57
C LEU A 245 -1.11 1.73 -13.74
N ASN A 246 -0.34 1.74 -12.66
CA ASN A 246 -0.15 2.90 -11.79
C ASN A 246 1.29 3.41 -11.91
N THR A 247 1.63 3.86 -13.11
CA THR A 247 2.95 4.37 -13.51
C THR A 247 2.92 5.81 -14.03
N GLY A 248 1.77 6.48 -13.88
CA GLY A 248 1.58 7.87 -14.29
C GLY A 248 2.38 8.84 -13.40
N GLU A 249 3.01 9.82 -14.03
CA GLU A 249 3.69 10.94 -13.35
C GLU A 249 2.68 12.06 -13.07
N LEU A 250 2.46 12.35 -11.78
CA LEU A 250 1.51 13.36 -11.31
C LEU A 250 2.13 14.73 -11.12
N GLY A 251 3.45 14.79 -10.88
CA GLY A 251 4.15 16.04 -10.60
C GLY A 251 5.46 15.83 -9.83
N PRO A 252 6.09 16.94 -9.39
CA PRO A 252 7.30 16.91 -8.59
C PRO A 252 7.00 16.53 -7.13
N GLY A 253 8.07 16.27 -6.36
CA GLY A 253 7.98 15.97 -4.93
C GLY A 253 8.12 14.47 -4.64
N ASP A 254 7.94 14.12 -3.37
CA ASP A 254 8.10 12.76 -2.86
C ASP A 254 6.74 12.12 -2.48
N THR A 255 5.69 12.93 -2.40
CA THR A 255 4.32 12.57 -2.06
C THR A 255 3.37 13.58 -2.70
N ILE A 256 2.17 13.16 -3.07
CA ILE A 256 1.12 14.02 -3.63
C ILE A 256 -0.26 13.47 -3.28
N ASN A 257 -1.19 14.33 -2.89
CA ASN A 257 -2.57 13.92 -2.67
C ASN A 257 -3.36 13.81 -3.99
N THR A 258 -4.19 12.79 -4.09
CA THR A 258 -5.06 12.52 -5.24
C THR A 258 -6.53 12.57 -4.86
N ASP A 259 -7.41 12.49 -5.85
CA ASP A 259 -8.87 12.40 -5.68
C ASP A 259 -9.35 11.10 -5.02
N GLY A 260 -8.60 10.03 -5.21
CA GLY A 260 -8.94 8.73 -4.65
C GLY A 260 -7.86 7.69 -4.89
N ALA A 261 -7.58 6.91 -3.86
CA ALA A 261 -6.51 5.93 -3.86
C ALA A 261 -6.72 4.80 -4.86
N LYS A 262 -7.95 4.36 -5.15
CA LYS A 262 -8.18 3.36 -6.21
C LYS A 262 -8.27 3.99 -7.59
N ARG A 263 -9.14 5.00 -7.73
CA ARG A 263 -9.45 5.71 -8.99
C ARG A 263 -9.98 7.11 -8.66
N ASP A 264 -9.60 8.17 -9.38
CA ASP A 264 -8.76 8.20 -10.60
C ASP A 264 -7.25 8.26 -10.33
N ARG A 265 -6.81 8.26 -9.07
CA ARG A 265 -5.39 8.38 -8.64
C ARG A 265 -4.71 9.55 -9.35
N THR A 266 -5.40 10.69 -9.40
CA THR A 266 -4.99 11.89 -10.12
C THR A 266 -5.22 13.13 -9.26
N VAL A 267 -4.47 14.20 -9.51
CA VAL A 267 -4.66 15.47 -8.82
C VAL A 267 -5.84 16.23 -9.44
N TRP A 268 -6.88 16.47 -8.64
CA TRP A 268 -8.03 17.28 -9.04
C TRP A 268 -8.17 18.53 -8.16
N PRO A 269 -8.17 19.75 -8.73
CA PRO A 269 -8.17 20.98 -7.94
C PRO A 269 -9.40 21.17 -7.04
N GLY A 270 -10.56 20.64 -7.45
CA GLY A 270 -11.79 20.71 -6.66
C GLY A 270 -11.67 19.90 -5.37
N ASP A 271 -11.15 18.69 -5.49
CA ASP A 271 -10.89 17.75 -4.40
C ASP A 271 -9.85 18.33 -3.44
N MET A 272 -8.76 18.89 -3.97
CA MET A 272 -7.73 19.54 -3.15
C MET A 272 -8.32 20.70 -2.33
N ALA A 273 -9.20 21.53 -2.89
CA ALA A 273 -9.81 22.63 -2.16
C ALA A 273 -10.64 22.17 -0.94
N VAL A 274 -11.22 20.97 -1.00
CA VAL A 274 -11.97 20.35 0.10
C VAL A 274 -11.04 19.63 1.09
N ALA A 275 -10.01 18.97 0.58
CA ALA A 275 -9.08 18.16 1.38
C ALA A 275 -8.10 19.01 2.23
N ILE A 276 -7.65 20.17 1.73
CA ILE A 276 -6.61 21.00 2.39
C ILE A 276 -6.90 21.28 3.86
N PRO A 277 -8.09 21.81 4.25
CA PRO A 277 -8.35 22.13 5.64
C PRO A 277 -8.29 20.89 6.53
N ALA A 278 -8.91 19.78 6.11
CA ALA A 278 -8.93 18.56 6.89
C ALA A 278 -7.52 17.98 7.07
N ALA A 279 -6.74 17.91 6.00
CA ALA A 279 -5.36 17.41 6.06
C ALA A 279 -4.47 18.27 6.97
N PHE A 280 -4.64 19.60 6.94
CA PHE A 280 -3.91 20.52 7.81
C PHE A 280 -4.22 20.32 9.30
N TYR A 281 -5.47 19.98 9.64
CA TYR A 281 -5.87 19.69 11.01
C TYR A 281 -5.55 18.27 11.48
N SER A 282 -5.16 17.34 10.59
CA SER A 282 -4.97 15.93 10.93
C SER A 282 -3.55 15.40 10.75
N THR A 283 -2.97 15.52 9.55
CA THR A 283 -1.72 14.84 9.20
C THR A 283 -0.53 15.78 9.23
N ASP A 284 -0.46 16.78 8.34
CA ASP A 284 0.38 18.00 8.39
C ASP A 284 0.05 18.94 7.20
N GLY A 285 -1.14 18.79 6.60
CA GLY A 285 -1.48 19.42 5.32
C GLY A 285 -1.56 18.43 4.16
N ILE A 286 -1.85 18.97 2.97
CA ILE A 286 -1.66 18.26 1.71
C ILE A 286 -0.21 18.37 1.30
N GLU A 287 0.29 17.29 0.73
CA GLU A 287 1.65 17.13 0.25
C GLU A 287 1.79 17.49 -1.25
#